data_AF-A0A0M1JZM3-F1
#
_entry.id   AF-A0A0M1JZM3-F1
#
_cell.length_a   1.000
_cell.length_b   1.000
_cell.length_c   1.000
_cell.angle_alpha   90.00
_cell.angle_beta   90.00
_cell.angle_gamma   90.00
#
_symmetry.space_group_name_H-M   'P 1'
#
loop_
_entity.id
_entity.type
_entity.pdbx_description
1 polymer ?
#
loop_
_entity_poly.entity_id
_entity_poly.type
_entity_poly.pdbx_seq_one_letter_code
_entity_poly.pdbx_strand_id
1 'polypeptide(L)'
;MLLSDRQFNRYIKLFYSGKIMKYLNLEEPDITLTAIVDEIAVNQSEVIITRNGLPVARIVPYSLPDATGKNYPLRGMPIKIAADFDEPMPEGTLWENE
;
A
#
# COMPACT_ATOMS: atom_id res chain seq x y z
N MET A 1 -17.52 27.06 4.89
CA MET A 1 -17.56 26.36 6.20
C MET A 1 -16.22 25.62 6.34
N LEU A 2 -15.30 26.16 7.14
CA LEU A 2 -13.96 25.59 7.33
C LEU A 2 -14.05 24.40 8.31
N LEU A 3 -13.33 23.30 8.02
CA LEU A 3 -13.23 22.18 8.97
C LEU A 3 -12.53 22.65 10.26
N SER A 4 -12.95 22.10 11.40
CA SER A 4 -12.26 22.34 12.66
C SER A 4 -10.87 21.69 12.66
N ASP A 5 -9.91 22.29 13.35
CA ASP A 5 -8.51 21.83 13.43
C ASP A 5 -8.37 20.35 13.83
N ARG A 6 -9.33 19.84 14.62
CA ARG A 6 -9.35 18.44 15.06
C ARG A 6 -9.79 17.47 13.95
N GLN A 7 -10.71 17.89 13.08
CA GLN A 7 -11.11 17.13 11.89
C GLN A 7 -10.00 17.16 10.85
N PHE A 8 -9.41 18.34 10.60
CA PHE A 8 -8.28 18.52 9.67
C PHE A 8 -7.10 17.61 10.03
N ASN A 9 -6.68 17.57 11.30
CA ASN A 9 -5.58 16.72 11.75
C ASN A 9 -5.90 15.21 11.69
N ARG A 10 -7.15 14.80 11.92
CA ARG A 10 -7.57 13.40 11.76
C ARG A 10 -7.56 12.97 10.29
N TYR A 11 -7.99 13.86 9.39
CA TYR A 11 -7.92 13.64 7.95
C TYR A 11 -6.46 13.50 7.49
N ILE A 12 -5.56 14.40 7.89
CA ILE A 12 -4.14 14.34 7.52
C ILE A 12 -3.49 13.02 7.98
N LYS A 13 -3.79 12.57 9.21
CA LYS A 13 -3.17 11.37 9.80
C LYS A 13 -3.58 10.06 9.10
N LEU A 14 -4.75 10.01 8.46
CA LEU A 14 -5.19 8.85 7.67
C LEU A 14 -4.43 8.72 6.34
N PHE A 15 -3.82 9.79 5.84
CA PHE A 15 -3.10 9.79 4.57
C PHE A 15 -1.57 9.75 4.74
N TYR A 16 -1.04 9.99 5.94
CA TYR A 16 0.40 9.95 6.22
C TYR A 16 0.95 8.51 6.24
N SER A 17 1.33 8.02 5.06
CA SER A 17 2.04 6.75 4.86
C SER A 17 3.49 6.99 4.47
N GLY A 18 4.32 7.60 5.33
CA GLY A 18 5.79 7.68 5.19
C GLY A 18 6.37 8.31 3.90
N LYS A 19 5.54 8.68 2.92
CA LYS A 19 5.90 9.28 1.64
C LYS A 19 5.77 10.80 1.72
N ILE A 20 6.56 11.48 0.90
CA ILE A 20 6.46 12.93 0.69
C ILE A 20 5.09 13.23 0.07
N MET A 21 4.25 13.94 0.82
CA MET A 21 2.92 14.39 0.40
C MET A 21 2.87 15.92 0.34
N LYS A 22 2.31 16.43 -0.75
CA LYS A 22 2.10 17.86 -0.99
C LYS A 22 0.61 18.19 -1.02
N TYR A 23 0.23 19.34 -0.47
CA TYR A 23 -1.13 19.87 -0.55
C TYR A 23 -1.16 21.01 -1.54
N LEU A 24 -2.20 21.05 -2.36
CA LEU A 24 -2.41 22.09 -3.36
C LEU A 24 -3.85 22.62 -3.25
N ASN A 25 -4.03 23.93 -3.15
CA ASN A 25 -5.37 24.53 -3.14
C ASN A 25 -5.78 24.97 -4.56
N LEU A 26 -6.95 24.54 -5.01
CA LEU A 26 -7.49 24.90 -6.34
C LEU A 26 -7.69 26.42 -6.56
N GLU A 27 -7.74 27.19 -5.49
CA GLU A 27 -7.88 28.64 -5.54
C GLU A 27 -6.54 29.37 -5.75
N GLU A 28 -5.41 28.65 -5.73
CA GLU A 28 -4.11 29.26 -6.04
C GLU A 28 -4.04 29.65 -7.53
N PRO A 29 -3.62 30.88 -7.84
CA PRO A 29 -3.39 31.31 -9.21
C PRO A 29 -2.20 30.54 -9.82
N ASP A 30 -2.25 30.28 -11.13
CA ASP A 30 -1.16 29.65 -11.92
C ASP A 30 -0.87 28.17 -11.66
N ILE A 31 -1.87 27.40 -11.23
CA ILE A 31 -1.78 25.94 -11.22
C ILE A 31 -2.06 25.39 -12.62
N THR A 32 -1.06 24.71 -13.21
CA THR A 32 -1.26 23.88 -14.41
C THR A 32 -1.22 22.40 -14.05
N LEU A 33 -2.18 21.63 -14.56
CA LEU A 33 -2.25 20.18 -14.32
C LEU A 33 -0.97 19.47 -14.84
N THR A 34 -0.43 19.92 -15.97
CA THR A 34 0.79 19.36 -16.57
C THR A 34 1.98 19.45 -15.62
N ALA A 35 2.23 20.61 -15.01
CA ALA A 35 3.34 20.78 -14.08
C ALA A 35 3.21 19.88 -12.84
N ILE A 36 1.99 19.68 -12.33
CA ILE A 36 1.73 18.76 -11.23
C ILE A 36 2.04 17.31 -11.64
N VAL A 37 1.59 16.90 -12.81
CA VAL A 37 1.81 15.53 -13.32
C VAL A 37 3.31 15.28 -13.52
N ASP A 38 4.04 16.24 -14.06
CA ASP A 38 5.49 16.15 -14.26
C ASP A 38 6.22 16.04 -12.91
N GLU A 39 5.86 16.85 -11.91
CA GLU A 39 6.42 16.79 -10.56
C GLU A 39 6.20 15.41 -9.91
N ILE A 40 4.99 14.86 -10.02
CA ILE A 40 4.62 13.54 -9.48
C ILE A 40 5.40 12.42 -10.19
N ALA A 41 5.54 12.52 -11.51
CA ALA A 41 6.27 11.54 -12.30
C ALA A 41 7.76 11.49 -11.90
N VAL A 42 8.38 12.65 -11.69
CA VAL A 42 9.80 12.76 -11.31
C VAL A 42 10.03 12.33 -9.87
N ASN A 43 9.23 12.83 -8.93
CA ASN A 43 9.50 12.68 -7.50
C ASN A 43 8.85 11.45 -6.87
N GLN A 44 7.95 10.77 -7.60
CA GLN A 44 7.13 9.69 -7.07
C GLN A 44 6.37 10.09 -5.79
N SER A 45 6.03 11.38 -5.69
CA SER A 45 5.34 12.00 -4.56
C SER A 45 3.84 12.05 -4.81
N GLU A 46 3.07 12.13 -3.73
CA GLU A 46 1.61 12.22 -3.80
C GLU A 46 1.15 13.67 -3.60
N VAL A 47 0.10 14.07 -4.32
CA VAL A 47 -0.48 15.42 -4.22
C VAL A 47 -1.95 15.34 -3.86
N ILE A 48 -2.33 16.02 -2.78
CA ILE A 48 -3.72 16.17 -2.35
C ILE A 48 -4.22 17.53 -2.83
N ILE A 49 -5.27 17.50 -3.65
CA ILE A 49 -5.96 18.69 -4.14
C ILE A 49 -7.04 19.06 -3.13
N THR A 50 -7.02 20.32 -2.70
CA THR A 50 -7.96 20.89 -1.74
C THR A 50 -8.77 22.03 -2.35
N ARG A 51 -9.97 22.25 -1.83
CA ARG A 51 -10.85 23.38 -2.16
C ARG A 51 -11.46 23.89 -0.87
N ASN A 52 -11.35 25.18 -0.55
CA ASN A 52 -11.77 25.72 0.75
C ASN A 52 -11.19 24.94 1.96
N GLY A 53 -9.94 24.45 1.86
CA GLY A 53 -9.31 23.63 2.91
C GLY A 53 -9.84 22.19 3.02
N LEU A 54 -10.75 21.77 2.14
CA LEU A 54 -11.27 20.41 2.08
C LEU A 54 -10.56 19.60 1.00
N PRO A 55 -10.06 18.39 1.27
CA PRO A 55 -9.53 17.52 0.22
C PRO A 55 -10.66 17.08 -0.72
N VAL A 56 -10.47 17.28 -2.02
CA VAL A 56 -11.45 16.96 -3.07
C VAL A 56 -10.94 15.93 -4.07
N ALA A 57 -9.63 15.85 -4.26
CA ALA A 57 -9.01 14.85 -5.12
C ALA A 57 -7.60 14.53 -4.65
N ARG A 58 -7.06 13.40 -5.12
CA ARG A 58 -5.68 12.99 -4.87
C ARG A 58 -5.10 12.46 -6.16
N ILE A 59 -3.89 12.91 -6.48
CA ILE A 59 -3.09 12.39 -7.59
C ILE A 59 -1.95 11.60 -6.99
N VAL A 60 -1.83 10.35 -7.44
CA VAL A 60 -0.78 9.42 -6.99
C VAL A 60 0.01 8.96 -8.21
N PRO A 61 1.31 8.67 -8.07
CA PRO A 61 2.08 8.06 -9.14
C PRO A 61 1.44 6.74 -9.57
N TYR A 62 1.28 6.56 -10.88
CA TYR A 62 0.81 5.31 -11.43
C TYR A 62 2.00 4.35 -11.58
N SER A 63 1.91 3.18 -10.96
CA SER A 63 2.85 2.08 -11.15
C SER A 63 2.10 0.87 -11.70
N LEU A 64 2.70 0.21 -12.69
CA LEU A 64 2.19 -1.10 -13.10
C LEU A 64 2.42 -2.06 -11.94
N PRO A 65 1.43 -2.87 -11.55
CA PRO A 65 1.67 -3.93 -10.58
C PRO A 65 2.77 -4.83 -11.13
N ASP A 66 3.80 -5.06 -10.33
CA ASP A 66 4.87 -5.99 -10.68
C ASP A 66 4.24 -7.34 -11.02
N ALA A 67 4.35 -7.75 -12.28
CA ALA A 67 3.82 -9.02 -12.78
C ALA A 67 4.54 -10.25 -12.17
N THR A 68 5.44 -10.04 -11.21
CA THR A 68 6.36 -11.03 -10.66
C THR A 68 6.01 -11.46 -9.24
N GLY A 69 4.78 -11.20 -8.78
CA GLY A 69 4.18 -11.98 -7.70
C GLY A 69 3.94 -13.43 -8.13
N LYS A 70 4.99 -14.25 -8.21
CA LYS A 70 4.82 -15.70 -8.38
C LYS A 70 4.11 -16.21 -7.13
N ASN A 71 2.78 -16.31 -7.20
CA ASN A 71 1.89 -16.83 -6.14
C ASN A 71 2.17 -18.29 -5.72
N TYR A 72 3.25 -18.89 -6.22
CA TYR A 72 3.59 -20.29 -6.03
C TYR A 72 5.11 -20.43 -5.85
N PRO A 73 5.68 -20.01 -4.70
CA PRO A 73 7.12 -20.08 -4.44
C PRO A 73 7.66 -21.52 -4.47
N LEU A 74 6.78 -22.50 -4.22
CA LEU A 74 7.11 -23.93 -4.19
C LEU A 74 6.88 -24.65 -5.53
N ARG A 75 6.40 -23.94 -6.57
CA ARG A 75 6.10 -24.57 -7.87
C ARG A 75 7.39 -25.09 -8.51
N GLY A 76 7.44 -26.41 -8.73
CA GLY A 76 8.59 -27.08 -9.33
C GLY A 76 9.66 -27.53 -8.33
N MET A 77 9.48 -27.29 -7.02
CA MET A 77 10.36 -27.88 -6.02
C MET A 77 10.09 -29.39 -5.91
N PRO A 78 11.13 -30.24 -5.88
CA PRO A 78 10.95 -31.68 -5.75
C PRO A 78 10.40 -32.03 -4.37
N ILE A 79 9.32 -32.80 -4.34
CA ILE A 79 8.79 -33.39 -3.10
C ILE A 79 9.70 -34.56 -2.73
N LYS A 80 10.21 -34.57 -1.49
CA LYS A 80 10.96 -35.70 -0.93
C LYS A 80 10.04 -36.47 0.00
N ILE A 81 9.84 -37.75 -0.29
CA ILE A 81 9.10 -38.68 0.57
C ILE A 81 10.15 -39.38 1.45
N ALA A 82 9.89 -39.44 2.75
CA ALA A 82 10.75 -40.14 3.69
C ALA A 82 10.58 -41.67 3.51
N ALA A 83 11.63 -42.44 3.79
CA ALA A 83 11.62 -43.89 3.55
C ALA A 83 10.61 -44.64 4.44
N ASP A 84 10.26 -44.06 5.57
CA ASP A 84 9.35 -44.53 6.60
C ASP A 84 7.90 -44.03 6.40
N PHE A 85 7.59 -43.38 5.27
CA PHE A 85 6.25 -42.79 5.05
C PHE A 85 5.12 -43.84 5.10
N ASP A 86 5.39 -45.05 4.63
CA ASP A 86 4.44 -46.16 4.63
C ASP A 86 4.50 -47.00 5.92
N GLU A 87 5.43 -46.70 6.84
CA GLU A 87 5.57 -47.43 8.09
C GLU A 87 4.41 -47.08 9.04
N PRO A 88 3.95 -48.05 9.86
CA PRO A 88 2.98 -47.76 10.89
C PRO A 88 3.54 -46.69 11.83
N MET A 89 2.71 -45.69 12.16
CA MET A 89 3.10 -44.67 13.13
C MET A 89 3.51 -45.34 14.45
N PRO A 90 4.65 -44.94 15.06
CA PRO A 90 5.07 -45.47 16.35
C PRO A 90 3.98 -45.30 17.41
N GLU A 91 3.65 -46.38 18.11
CA GLU A 91 2.66 -46.35 19.19
C GLU A 91 3.06 -45.27 20.22
N GLY A 92 2.12 -44.35 20.53
CA GLY A 92 2.30 -43.28 21.52
C GLY A 92 2.59 -41.88 20.97
N THR A 93 2.86 -41.70 19.68
CA THR A 93 3.24 -40.36 19.15
C THR A 93 2.09 -39.41 18.84
N LEU A 94 0.84 -39.87 18.84
CA LEU A 94 -0.28 -39.04 18.36
C LEU A 94 -0.98 -38.19 19.43
N TRP A 95 -0.95 -38.52 20.74
CA TRP A 95 -1.88 -37.87 21.69
C TRP A 95 -1.45 -37.81 23.17
N GLU A 96 -0.16 -37.70 23.51
CA GLU A 96 0.21 -37.39 24.91
C GLU A 96 0.14 -35.87 25.16
N ASN A 97 -1.07 -35.40 25.42
CA ASN A 97 -1.31 -34.20 26.22
C ASN A 97 -2.05 -34.64 27.50
N GLU A 98 -1.30 -35.07 28.52
CA GLU A 98 -1.74 -35.06 29.93
C GLU A 98 -0.65 -34.44 30.80
#